data_AF-A0A2V6IS55-F1
#
_entry.id   AF-A0A2V6IS55-F1
#
_cell.length_a   1.000
_cell.length_b   1.000
_cell.length_c   1.000
_cell.angle_alpha   90.00
_cell.angle_beta   90.00
_cell.angle_gamma   90.00
#
_symmetry.space_group_name_H-M   'P 1'
#
loop_
_entity.id
_entity.type
_entity.pdbx_description
1 polymer ?
#
loop_
_entity_poly.entity_id
_entity_poly.type
_entity_poly.pdbx_seq_one_letter_code
_entity_poly.pdbx_strand_id
1 'polypeptide(L)'
;MRVIAGTAGGLQLKVPRSGVRPTMDRVKAAIFSSLGEKVIGARVLDLFAGAGGLGIEAMSRGAASAVFVESNPNAARIVERNLAIAGLDGRVRMRDAFAYLKD
;
A
#
# COMPACT_ATOMS: atom_id res chain seq x y z
N MET A 1 9.63 0.06 7.98
CA MET A 1 8.47 0.83 7.48
C MET A 1 7.28 0.38 8.29
N ARG A 2 6.43 1.29 8.76
CA ARG A 2 5.23 0.94 9.52
C ARG A 2 3.98 1.62 8.96
N VAL A 3 2.83 1.15 9.39
CA VAL A 3 1.55 1.87 9.24
C VAL A 3 1.51 2.97 10.30
N ILE A 4 1.13 4.18 9.92
CA ILE A 4 1.17 5.37 10.78
C ILE A 4 -0.10 5.49 11.61
N ALA A 5 -1.28 5.33 11.01
CA ALA A 5 -2.56 5.47 11.71
C ALA A 5 -3.64 4.56 11.15
N GLY A 6 -4.81 4.57 11.79
CA GLY A 6 -5.97 3.77 11.42
C GLY A 6 -5.98 2.39 12.10
N THR A 7 -6.79 1.47 11.57
CA THR A 7 -7.05 0.15 12.17
C THR A 7 -5.81 -0.73 12.28
N ALA A 8 -4.84 -0.55 11.39
CA ALA A 8 -3.55 -1.25 11.41
C ALA A 8 -2.39 -0.38 11.92
N GLY A 9 -2.67 0.76 12.57
CA GLY A 9 -1.67 1.71 13.06
C GLY A 9 -0.57 1.07 13.93
N GLY A 10 0.68 1.47 13.72
CA GLY A 10 1.85 0.94 14.45
C GLY A 10 2.39 -0.39 13.91
N LEU A 11 1.67 -1.07 13.03
CA LEU A 11 2.08 -2.35 12.46
C LEU A 11 3.36 -2.22 11.62
N GLN A 12 4.34 -3.06 11.90
CA GLN A 12 5.58 -3.14 11.10
C GLN A 12 5.33 -3.93 9.82
N LEU A 13 5.65 -3.31 8.69
CA LEU A 13 5.51 -3.91 7.37
C LEU A 13 6.82 -4.55 6.93
N LYS A 14 6.73 -5.73 6.32
CA LYS A 14 7.88 -6.38 5.68
C LYS A 14 8.28 -5.58 4.45
N VAL A 15 9.58 -5.46 4.24
CA VAL A 15 10.19 -4.80 3.08
C VAL A 15 11.23 -5.74 2.46
N PRO A 16 11.36 -5.79 1.13
CA PRO A 16 12.40 -6.59 0.50
C PRO A 16 13.79 -6.05 0.87
N ARG A 17 14.79 -6.95 0.92
CA ARG A 17 16.17 -6.61 1.30
C ARG A 17 16.85 -5.64 0.34
N SER A 18 16.41 -5.59 -0.92
CA SER A 18 16.94 -4.71 -1.95
C SER A 18 15.85 -4.37 -2.98
N GLY A 19 16.10 -3.35 -3.81
CA GLY A 19 15.21 -3.00 -4.93
C GLY A 19 13.97 -2.21 -4.58
N VAL A 20 13.70 -1.94 -3.29
CA VAL A 20 12.63 -1.03 -2.85
C VAL A 20 13.21 0.03 -1.93
N ARG A 21 12.96 1.31 -2.25
CA ARG A 21 13.21 2.42 -1.34
C ARG A 21 11.93 2.65 -0.53
N PRO A 22 11.93 2.39 0.79
CA PRO A 22 10.74 2.60 1.59
C PRO A 22 10.38 4.09 1.61
N THR A 23 9.10 4.40 1.41
CA THR A 23 8.58 5.75 1.64
C THR A 23 8.79 6.12 3.11
N MET A 24 9.39 7.30 3.35
CA MET A 24 9.62 7.79 4.72
C MET A 24 8.28 8.02 5.43
N ASP A 25 8.22 7.67 6.72
CA ASP A 25 7.04 7.87 7.56
C ASP A 25 6.51 9.32 7.49
N ARG A 26 7.39 10.33 7.47
CA ARG A 26 7.01 11.74 7.34
C ARG A 26 6.33 12.07 6.01
N VAL A 27 6.80 11.48 4.91
CA VAL A 27 6.20 11.69 3.57
C VAL A 27 4.81 11.05 3.53
N LYS A 28 4.69 9.84 4.08
CA LYS A 28 3.39 9.17 4.19
C LYS A 28 2.40 10.00 5.02
N ALA A 29 2.83 10.46 6.20
CA ALA A 29 2.01 11.31 7.05
C ALA A 29 1.56 12.60 6.34
N ALA A 30 2.45 13.26 5.59
CA ALA A 30 2.12 14.47 4.84
C ALA A 30 1.09 14.21 3.72
N ILE A 31 1.23 13.11 2.97
CA ILE A 31 0.26 12.70 1.94
C ILE A 31 -1.12 12.51 2.56
N PHE A 32 -1.23 11.72 3.63
CA PHE A 32 -2.52 11.43 4.25
C PHE A 32 -3.10 12.61 5.03
N SER A 33 -2.27 13.53 5.52
CA SER A 33 -2.72 14.82 6.07
C SER A 33 -3.38 15.67 4.98
N SER A 34 -2.79 15.72 3.79
CA SER A 34 -3.34 16.45 2.64
C SER A 34 -4.63 15.83 2.09
N LEU A 35 -4.71 14.49 2.05
CA LEU A 35 -5.91 13.79 1.60
C LEU A 35 -7.07 13.89 2.62
N GLY A 36 -6.77 13.87 3.92
CA GLY A 36 -7.74 13.96 5.00
C GLY A 36 -8.85 12.91 4.89
N GLU A 37 -10.10 13.34 5.08
CA GLU A 37 -11.29 12.47 5.06
C GLU A 37 -11.59 11.87 3.68
N LYS A 38 -11.00 12.38 2.59
CA LYS A 38 -11.21 11.85 1.23
C LYS A 38 -10.77 10.39 1.07
N VAL A 39 -10.00 9.87 2.01
CA VAL A 39 -9.54 8.47 2.03
C VAL A 39 -10.65 7.52 2.51
N ILE A 40 -11.56 8.00 3.37
CA ILE A 40 -12.62 7.17 3.94
C ILE A 40 -13.58 6.76 2.82
N GLY A 41 -13.79 5.46 2.65
CA GLY A 41 -14.63 4.90 1.59
C GLY A 41 -14.02 4.94 0.19
N ALA A 42 -12.79 5.44 0.04
CA ALA A 42 -12.14 5.57 -1.27
C ALA A 42 -11.82 4.21 -1.91
N ARG A 43 -11.81 4.18 -3.25
CA ARG A 43 -11.18 3.11 -4.02
C ARG A 43 -9.78 3.54 -4.41
N VAL A 44 -8.77 2.82 -3.95
CA VAL A 44 -7.36 3.19 -4.10
C VAL A 44 -6.70 2.32 -5.15
N LEU A 45 -5.90 2.95 -6.01
CA LEU A 45 -4.99 2.28 -6.93
C LEU A 45 -3.56 2.67 -6.53
N ASP A 46 -2.79 1.71 -6.02
CA ASP A 46 -1.40 1.87 -5.63
C ASP A 46 -0.50 1.30 -6.74
N LEU A 47 -0.02 2.17 -7.62
CA LEU A 47 0.88 1.82 -8.71
C LEU A 47 2.32 1.85 -8.25
N PHE A 48 3.14 0.93 -8.77
CA PHE A 48 4.51 0.72 -8.28
C PHE A 48 4.52 0.44 -6.78
N ALA A 49 3.59 -0.44 -6.35
CA ALA A 49 3.23 -0.60 -4.96
C ALA A 49 4.42 -0.97 -4.06
N GLY A 50 5.46 -1.61 -4.60
CA GLY A 50 6.63 -2.06 -3.86
C GLY A 50 6.22 -2.98 -2.72
N ALA A 51 6.37 -2.52 -1.48
CA ALA A 51 5.96 -3.25 -0.28
C ALA A 51 4.50 -2.96 0.18
N GLY A 52 3.73 -2.19 -0.60
CA GLY A 52 2.33 -1.85 -0.34
C GLY A 52 2.12 -0.73 0.68
N GLY A 53 3.16 0.05 0.98
CA GLY A 53 3.17 0.95 2.14
C GLY A 53 2.16 2.10 2.09
N LEU A 54 1.72 2.53 0.91
CA LEU A 54 0.73 3.60 0.72
C LEU A 54 -0.69 3.03 0.68
N GLY A 55 -0.96 2.02 -0.15
CA GLY A 55 -2.28 1.41 -0.23
C GLY A 55 -2.73 0.79 1.09
N ILE A 56 -1.81 0.15 1.85
CA ILE A 56 -2.10 -0.38 3.19
C ILE A 56 -2.44 0.74 4.16
N GLU A 57 -1.74 1.87 4.09
CA GLU A 57 -2.04 3.03 4.94
C GLU A 57 -3.42 3.63 4.61
N ALA A 58 -3.77 3.68 3.32
CA ALA A 58 -5.09 4.15 2.91
C ALA A 58 -6.21 3.22 3.43
N MET A 59 -6.03 1.91 3.30
CA MET A 59 -6.97 0.92 3.84
C MET A 59 -7.08 0.98 5.36
N SER A 60 -5.95 1.11 6.07
CA SER A 60 -5.93 1.30 7.53
C SER A 60 -6.76 2.52 7.95
N ARG A 61 -6.75 3.59 7.14
CA ARG A 61 -7.51 4.83 7.37
C ARG A 61 -8.96 4.78 6.86
N GLY A 62 -9.44 3.62 6.42
CA GLY A 62 -10.84 3.41 6.05
C GLY A 62 -11.14 3.49 4.56
N ALA A 63 -10.14 3.39 3.67
CA ALA A 63 -10.42 3.16 2.25
C ALA A 63 -11.22 1.86 2.06
N ALA A 64 -12.24 1.90 1.19
CA ALA A 64 -13.14 0.78 0.96
C ALA A 64 -12.45 -0.38 0.22
N SER A 65 -11.48 -0.07 -0.65
CA SER A 65 -10.68 -1.10 -1.32
C SER A 65 -9.37 -0.52 -1.82
N ALA A 66 -8.37 -1.39 -1.98
CA ALA A 66 -7.14 -1.06 -2.68
C ALA A 66 -6.75 -2.15 -3.69
N VAL A 67 -6.27 -1.71 -4.85
CA VAL A 67 -5.57 -2.54 -5.83
C VAL A 67 -4.11 -2.12 -5.85
N PHE A 68 -3.22 -3.09 -5.70
CA PHE A 68 -1.77 -2.91 -5.70
C PHE A 68 -1.21 -3.47 -7.00
N VAL A 69 -0.49 -2.65 -7.77
CA VAL A 69 0.12 -3.05 -9.04
C VAL A 69 1.63 -3.01 -8.89
N GLU A 70 2.27 -4.15 -9.07
CA GLU A 70 3.71 -4.32 -8.89
C GLU A 70 4.26 -5.33 -9.89
N SER A 71 5.35 -4.98 -10.59
CA SER A 71 5.93 -5.85 -11.62
C SER A 71 6.92 -6.86 -11.03
N ASN A 72 7.52 -6.56 -9.88
CA ASN A 72 8.45 -7.45 -9.20
C ASN A 72 7.69 -8.54 -8.41
N PRO A 73 7.84 -9.83 -8.76
CA PRO A 73 7.12 -10.92 -8.07
C PRO A 73 7.42 -11.03 -6.58
N ASN A 74 8.63 -10.69 -6.14
CA ASN A 74 8.99 -10.76 -4.73
C ASN A 74 8.34 -9.62 -3.93
N ALA A 75 8.26 -8.43 -4.51
CA ALA A 75 7.59 -7.29 -3.89
C ALA A 75 6.06 -7.53 -3.83
N ALA A 76 5.45 -8.04 -4.91
CA ALA A 76 4.03 -8.42 -4.94
C ALA A 76 3.66 -9.42 -3.82
N ARG A 77 4.45 -10.49 -3.64
CA ARG A 77 4.25 -11.45 -2.54
C ARG A 77 4.45 -10.84 -1.15
N ILE A 78 5.29 -9.82 -1.04
CA ILE A 78 5.46 -9.07 0.22
C ILE A 78 4.21 -8.24 0.52
N VAL A 79 3.59 -7.63 -0.49
CA VAL A 79 2.31 -6.93 -0.34
C VAL A 79 1.23 -7.88 0.17
N GLU A 80 1.08 -9.06 -0.43
CA GLU A 80 0.11 -10.08 0.03
C GLU A 80 0.34 -10.46 1.50
N ARG A 81 1.60 -10.70 1.90
CA ARG A 81 1.95 -10.99 3.30
C ARG A 81 1.63 -9.83 4.23
N ASN A 82 1.91 -8.61 3.81
CA ASN A 82 1.64 -7.42 4.61
C ASN A 82 0.13 -7.17 4.78
N LEU A 83 -0.67 -7.42 3.74
CA LEU A 83 -2.13 -7.39 3.80
C LEU A 83 -2.66 -8.42 4.80
N ALA A 84 -2.17 -9.67 4.73
CA ALA A 84 -2.55 -10.72 5.66
C ALA A 84 -2.19 -10.37 7.12
N ILE A 85 -0.99 -9.84 7.36
CA ILE A 85 -0.55 -9.42 8.71
C ILE A 85 -1.40 -8.24 9.21
N ALA A 86 -1.79 -7.33 8.33
CA ALA A 86 -2.62 -6.18 8.67
C ALA A 86 -4.12 -6.52 8.82
N GLY A 87 -4.53 -7.74 8.47
CA GLY A 87 -5.94 -8.13 8.45
C GLY A 87 -6.77 -7.36 7.41
N LEU A 88 -6.15 -6.98 6.29
CA LEU A 88 -6.77 -6.16 5.24
C LEU A 88 -6.96 -6.97 3.96
N ASP A 89 -8.13 -6.85 3.35
CA ASP A 89 -8.47 -7.52 2.09
C ASP A 89 -8.19 -6.62 0.88
N GLY A 90 -6.94 -6.68 0.39
CA GLY A 90 -6.47 -5.92 -0.77
C GLY A 90 -6.17 -6.84 -1.96
N ARG A 91 -6.32 -6.32 -3.18
CA ARG A 91 -6.06 -7.09 -4.41
C ARG A 91 -4.68 -6.77 -4.97
N VAL A 92 -3.84 -7.79 -5.16
CA VAL A 92 -2.51 -7.63 -5.75
C VAL A 92 -2.52 -8.06 -7.22
N ARG A 93 -1.93 -7.25 -8.08
CA ARG A 93 -1.76 -7.49 -9.52
C ARG A 93 -0.28 -7.46 -9.85
N MET A 94 0.26 -8.63 -10.18
CA MET A 94 1.64 -8.76 -10.61
C MET A 94 1.78 -8.38 -12.09
N ARG A 95 1.82 -7.07 -12.38
CA ARG A 95 1.91 -6.51 -13.73
C ARG A 95 2.75 -5.24 -13.75
N ASP A 96 3.23 -4.89 -14.94
CA ASP A 96 3.72 -3.53 -15.19
C ASP A 96 2.59 -2.51 -15.03
N ALA A 97 2.90 -1.39 -14.39
CA ALA A 97 1.91 -0.36 -14.05
C ALA A 97 1.35 0.34 -15.29
N PHE A 98 2.19 0.60 -16.31
CA PHE A 98 1.74 1.26 -17.53
C PHE A 98 0.92 0.33 -18.41
N ALA A 99 1.27 -0.95 -18.46
CA ALA A 99 0.45 -1.96 -19.12
C ALA A 99 -0.92 -2.09 -18.43
N TYR A 100 -0.96 -2.12 -17.10
CA TYR A 100 -2.20 -2.24 -16.33
C TYR A 100 -3.19 -1.09 -16.56
N LEU A 101 -2.71 0.13 -16.81
CA LEU A 101 -3.56 1.30 -17.05
C LEU A 101 -4.19 1.36 -18.45
N LYS A 102 -3.77 0.49 -19.37
CA LYS A 102 -4.27 0.45 -20.75
C LYS A 102 -5.38 -0.58 -20.98
N ASP A 103 -5.63 -1.43 -19.99
CA ASP A 103 -6.72 -2.41 -19.97
C ASP A 103 -8.02 -1.77 -19.45
#